data_AF-A0A7S9WT99-F1
#
_entry.id   AF-A0A7S9WT99-F1
#
_cell.length_a   1.000
_cell.length_b   1.000
_cell.length_c   1.000
_cell.angle_alpha   90.00
_cell.angle_beta   90.00
_cell.angle_gamma   90.00
#
_symmetry.space_group_name_H-M   'P 1'
#
loop_
_entity.id
_entity.type
_entity.pdbx_description
1 polymer ?
#
loop_
_entity_poly.entity_id
_entity_poly.type
_entity_poly.pdbx_seq_one_letter_code
_entity_poly.pdbx_strand_id
1 'polypeptide(L)'
;MQAFRALYYAFCALLLGLSAALLVSLSVWLEMRVHNRYIVAGFFVAGLLYGLFQKRTAIFALVFSQSLLFLVTLWLGKQELLFYLIKESYLEILTLSQVKYLFLGILTFLNIFFLFKFTLFRGKI
;
A
#
# COMPACT_ATOMS: atom_id res chain seq x y z
N MET A 1 -4.73 -1.23 21.04
CA MET A 1 -4.14 -2.34 20.24
C MET A 1 -4.93 -2.65 18.96
N GLN A 2 -6.27 -2.75 18.97
CA GLN A 2 -7.06 -3.04 17.75
C GLN A 2 -6.96 -1.96 16.65
N ALA A 3 -7.06 -0.67 17.00
CA ALA A 3 -6.95 0.42 16.02
C ALA A 3 -5.62 0.41 15.24
N PHE A 4 -4.50 0.13 15.91
CA PHE A 4 -3.18 -0.01 15.27
C PHE A 4 -3.11 -1.19 14.30
N ARG A 5 -3.82 -2.29 14.59
CA ARG A 5 -3.87 -3.48 13.73
C ARG A 5 -4.72 -3.21 12.49
N ALA A 6 -5.87 -2.57 12.67
CA ALA A 6 -6.69 -2.08 11.58
C ALA A 6 -5.88 -1.19 10.63
N LEU A 7 -5.10 -0.26 11.18
CA LEU A 7 -4.24 0.64 10.39
C LEU A 7 -3.10 -0.11 9.68
N TYR A 8 -2.47 -1.08 10.33
CA TYR A 8 -1.45 -1.95 9.73
C TYR A 8 -1.99 -2.75 8.54
N TYR A 9 -3.13 -3.43 8.71
CA TYR A 9 -3.74 -4.23 7.66
C TYR A 9 -4.35 -3.38 6.55
N ALA A 10 -4.89 -2.20 6.86
CA ALA A 10 -5.32 -1.23 5.86
C ALA A 10 -4.15 -0.77 5.00
N PHE A 11 -2.97 -0.53 5.60
CA PHE A 11 -1.77 -0.16 4.85
C PHE A 11 -1.27 -1.30 3.95
N CYS A 12 -1.21 -2.53 4.45
CA CYS A 12 -0.84 -3.70 3.64
C CYS A 12 -1.82 -3.93 2.49
N ALA A 13 -3.12 -3.78 2.75
CA ALA A 13 -4.15 -3.93 1.73
C ALA A 13 -4.11 -2.80 0.70
N LEU A 14 -3.75 -1.57 1.09
CA LEU A 14 -3.52 -0.46 0.17
C LEU A 14 -2.38 -0.76 -0.81
N LEU A 15 -1.26 -1.32 -0.31
CA LEU A 15 -0.15 -1.75 -1.16
C LEU A 15 -0.57 -2.86 -2.13
N LEU A 16 -1.37 -3.82 -1.67
CA LEU A 16 -1.96 -4.85 -2.54
C LEU A 16 -2.93 -4.25 -3.57
N GLY A 17 -3.79 -3.32 -3.17
CA GLY A 17 -4.72 -2.63 -4.05
C GLY A 17 -4.00 -1.83 -5.14
N LEU A 18 -2.89 -1.16 -4.80
CA LEU A 18 -2.03 -0.48 -5.77
C LEU A 18 -1.41 -1.48 -6.77
N SER A 19 -0.94 -2.63 -6.29
CA SER A 19 -0.40 -3.67 -7.18
C SER A 19 -1.46 -4.24 -8.13
N ALA A 20 -2.69 -4.46 -7.64
CA ALA A 20 -3.82 -4.92 -8.45
C ALA A 20 -4.24 -3.85 -9.47
N ALA A 21 -4.31 -2.58 -9.07
CA ALA A 21 -4.63 -1.47 -9.96
C ALA A 21 -3.59 -1.31 -11.09
N LEU A 22 -2.31 -1.55 -10.81
CA LEU A 22 -1.25 -1.54 -11.83
C LEU A 22 -1.38 -2.71 -12.82
N LEU A 23 -1.76 -3.90 -12.34
CA LEU A 23 -2.06 -5.05 -13.18
C LEU A 23 -3.29 -4.81 -14.06
N VAL A 24 -4.35 -4.20 -13.53
CA VAL A 24 -5.57 -3.88 -14.29
C VAL A 24 -5.33 -2.76 -15.30
N SER A 25 -4.49 -1.77 -14.95
CA SER A 25 -4.09 -0.67 -15.83
C SER A 25 -3.30 -1.10 -17.08
N LEU A 26 -2.85 -2.36 -17.18
CA LEU A 26 -2.33 -2.92 -18.43
C LEU A 26 -3.41 -3.01 -19.52
N SER A 27 -4.68 -3.16 -19.15
CA SER A 27 -5.72 -3.59 -20.10
C SER A 27 -6.43 -2.46 -20.86
N VAL A 28 -6.70 -1.27 -20.28
CA VAL A 28 -7.46 -0.19 -20.96
C VAL A 28 -7.15 1.21 -20.39
N TRP A 29 -7.15 2.27 -21.23
CA TRP A 29 -6.42 3.54 -20.98
C TRP A 29 -7.16 4.70 -20.27
N LEU A 30 -8.50 4.74 -20.20
CA LEU A 30 -9.21 5.90 -19.60
C LEU A 30 -10.35 5.56 -18.64
N GLU A 31 -11.32 4.73 -19.02
CA GLU A 31 -12.49 4.40 -18.17
C GLU A 31 -12.09 3.60 -16.90
N MET A 32 -10.99 2.86 -16.97
CA MET A 32 -10.44 2.13 -15.83
C MET A 32 -9.75 3.00 -14.78
N ARG A 33 -9.44 4.29 -15.02
CA ARG A 33 -8.78 5.14 -13.98
C ARG A 33 -9.69 5.37 -12.78
N VAL A 34 -10.97 5.59 -13.03
CA VAL A 34 -12.00 5.69 -11.99
C VAL A 34 -12.17 4.35 -11.29
N HIS A 35 -12.17 3.25 -12.05
CA HIS A 35 -12.25 1.89 -11.52
C HIS A 35 -11.04 1.53 -10.62
N ASN A 36 -9.84 1.97 -11.00
CA ASN A 36 -8.62 1.80 -10.20
C ASN A 36 -8.71 2.53 -8.85
N ARG A 37 -9.30 3.73 -8.80
CA ARG A 37 -9.56 4.43 -7.53
C ARG A 37 -10.50 3.62 -6.63
N TYR A 38 -11.55 3.02 -7.19
CA TYR A 38 -12.47 2.15 -6.44
C TYR A 38 -11.83 0.84 -6.00
N ILE A 39 -10.94 0.25 -6.81
CA ILE A 39 -10.16 -0.94 -6.43
C ILE A 39 -9.28 -0.62 -5.23
N VAL A 40 -8.48 0.45 -5.29
CA VAL A 40 -7.59 0.83 -4.18
C VAL A 40 -8.38 1.18 -2.92
N ALA A 41 -9.48 1.93 -3.04
CA ALA A 41 -10.35 2.25 -1.91
C ALA A 41 -11.03 1.00 -1.32
N GLY A 42 -11.51 0.09 -2.16
CA GLY A 42 -12.12 -1.18 -1.74
C GLY A 42 -11.13 -2.05 -0.97
N PHE A 43 -9.90 -2.18 -1.47
CA PHE A 43 -8.83 -2.89 -0.77
C PHE A 43 -8.47 -2.21 0.56
N PHE A 44 -8.43 -0.87 0.63
CA PHE A 44 -8.19 -0.15 1.87
C PHE A 44 -9.27 -0.44 2.93
N VAL A 45 -10.56 -0.33 2.56
CA VAL A 45 -11.69 -0.63 3.46
C VAL A 45 -11.68 -2.09 3.89
N ALA A 46 -11.41 -3.01 2.96
CA ALA A 46 -11.28 -4.45 3.26
C ALA A 46 -10.15 -4.72 4.26
N GLY A 47 -8.98 -4.08 4.09
CA GLY A 47 -7.87 -4.20 5.03
C GLY A 47 -8.18 -3.62 6.41
N LEU A 48 -8.95 -2.53 6.46
CA LEU A 48 -9.39 -1.89 7.71
C LEU A 48 -10.35 -2.79 8.49
N LEU A 49 -11.37 -3.34 7.81
CA LEU A 49 -12.29 -4.32 8.37
C LEU A 49 -11.53 -5.57 8.83
N TYR A 50 -10.67 -6.13 7.97
CA TYR A 50 -9.89 -7.32 8.30
C TYR A 50 -9.03 -7.13 9.55
N GLY A 51 -8.37 -5.97 9.69
CA GLY A 51 -7.53 -5.68 10.84
C GLY A 51 -8.30 -5.40 12.14
N LEU A 52 -9.60 -5.10 12.09
CA LEU A 52 -10.46 -5.02 13.28
C LEU A 52 -10.81 -6.41 13.85
N PHE A 53 -10.97 -7.41 12.98
CA PHE A 53 -11.31 -8.78 13.36
C PHE A 53 -10.09 -9.65 13.69
N GLN A 54 -8.89 -9.26 13.25
CA GLN A 54 -7.65 -10.01 13.50
C GLN A 54 -7.12 -9.85 14.94
N LYS A 55 -6.92 -10.98 15.63
CA LYS A 55 -6.38 -11.05 17.00
C LYS A 55 -4.84 -11.02 17.06
N ARG A 56 -4.14 -11.28 15.94
CA ARG A 56 -2.67 -11.24 15.86
C ARG A 56 -2.25 -10.39 14.66
N THR A 57 -0.96 -10.13 14.54
CA THR A 57 -0.38 -9.30 13.47
C THR A 57 0.69 -10.12 12.77
N ALA A 58 0.46 -10.40 11.49
CA ALA A 58 1.40 -11.15 10.68
C ALA A 58 2.42 -10.19 10.05
N ILE A 59 3.62 -10.12 10.63
CA ILE A 59 4.73 -9.27 10.13
C ILE A 59 5.02 -9.56 8.65
N PHE A 60 4.88 -10.83 8.23
CA PHE A 60 5.04 -11.27 6.84
C PHE A 60 4.07 -10.61 5.86
N ALA A 61 2.90 -10.15 6.30
CA ALA A 61 1.92 -9.51 5.40
C ALA A 61 2.46 -8.21 4.80
N LEU A 62 3.17 -7.41 5.60
CA LEU A 62 3.78 -6.17 5.11
C LEU A 62 4.91 -6.45 4.14
N VAL A 63 5.84 -7.36 4.49
CA VAL A 63 6.95 -7.74 3.62
C VAL A 63 6.43 -8.29 2.30
N PHE A 64 5.45 -9.19 2.35
CA PHE A 64 4.83 -9.75 1.15
C PHE A 64 4.18 -8.68 0.28
N SER A 65 3.33 -7.81 0.85
CA SER A 65 2.66 -6.75 0.09
C SER A 65 3.63 -5.75 -0.55
N GLN A 66 4.73 -5.41 0.14
CA GLN A 66 5.77 -4.54 -0.40
C GLN A 66 6.56 -5.21 -1.50
N SER A 67 7.03 -6.44 -1.28
CA SER A 67 7.76 -7.20 -2.30
C SER A 67 6.89 -7.41 -3.54
N LEU A 68 5.59 -7.69 -3.38
CA LEU A 68 4.67 -7.82 -4.50
C LEU A 68 4.51 -6.51 -5.29
N LEU A 69 4.35 -5.37 -4.61
CA LEU A 69 4.27 -4.06 -5.25
C LEU A 69 5.55 -3.74 -6.05
N PHE A 70 6.73 -3.97 -5.46
CA PHE A 70 8.01 -3.75 -6.12
C PHE A 70 8.23 -4.71 -7.29
N LEU A 71 7.83 -5.97 -7.15
CA LEU A 71 7.93 -6.96 -8.22
C LEU A 71 7.03 -6.61 -9.40
N VAL A 72 5.76 -6.27 -9.13
CA VAL A 72 4.80 -5.84 -10.16
C VAL A 72 5.29 -4.58 -10.87
N THR A 73 5.82 -3.59 -10.15
CA THR A 73 6.36 -2.36 -10.77
C THR A 73 7.64 -2.60 -11.58
N LEU A 74 8.53 -3.48 -11.12
CA LEU A 74 9.74 -3.88 -11.85
C LEU A 74 9.42 -4.67 -13.11
N TRP A 75 8.56 -5.68 -13.03
CA TRP A 75 8.13 -6.48 -14.18
C TRP A 75 7.45 -5.64 -15.25
N LEU A 76 6.70 -4.62 -14.85
CA LEU A 76 6.00 -3.76 -15.79
C LEU A 76 6.89 -2.67 -16.40
N GLY A 77 8.13 -2.49 -15.94
CA GLY A 77 9.00 -1.37 -16.36
C GLY A 77 8.38 0.02 -16.11
N LYS A 78 7.33 0.08 -15.28
CA LYS A 78 6.40 1.21 -15.14
C LYS A 78 6.46 1.79 -13.72
N GLN A 79 7.66 1.91 -13.17
CA GLN A 79 7.88 2.52 -11.85
C GLN A 79 7.31 3.94 -11.79
N GLU A 80 7.43 4.72 -12.87
CA GLU A 80 6.85 6.07 -12.97
C GLU A 80 5.32 6.07 -13.00
N LEU A 81 4.72 5.01 -13.56
CA LEU A 81 3.27 4.89 -13.70
C LEU A 81 2.60 4.67 -12.33
N LEU A 82 3.28 4.01 -11.39
CA LEU A 82 2.84 3.92 -9.99
C LEU A 82 2.75 5.32 -9.35
N PHE A 83 3.78 6.15 -9.52
CA PHE A 83 3.77 7.50 -8.97
C PHE A 83 2.74 8.40 -9.66
N TYR A 84 2.52 8.18 -10.96
CA TYR A 84 1.46 8.86 -11.71
C TYR A 84 0.07 8.49 -11.16
N LEU A 85 -0.18 7.20 -10.89
CA LEU A 85 -1.44 6.71 -10.33
C LEU A 85 -1.70 7.26 -8.92
N ILE A 86 -0.67 7.34 -8.09
CA ILE A 86 -0.77 7.94 -6.74
C ILE A 86 -1.03 9.44 -6.83
N LYS A 87 -0.30 10.15 -7.71
CA LYS A 87 -0.50 11.58 -7.95
C LYS A 87 -1.94 11.85 -8.37
N GLU A 88 -2.41 11.14 -9.39
CA GLU A 88 -3.74 11.33 -9.95
C GLU A 88 -4.84 10.92 -8.97
N SER A 89 -4.60 9.98 -8.06
CA SER A 89 -5.63 9.51 -7.12
C SER A 89 -5.74 10.35 -5.85
N TYR A 90 -4.66 10.97 -5.38
CA TYR A 90 -4.61 11.57 -4.04
C TYR A 90 -3.88 12.92 -3.95
N LEU A 91 -3.07 13.29 -4.94
CA LEU A 91 -2.08 14.37 -4.82
C LEU A 91 -1.94 15.14 -6.15
N GLU A 92 -3.05 15.53 -6.79
CA GLU A 92 -3.05 16.22 -8.09
C GLU A 92 -2.17 17.48 -8.13
N ILE A 93 -2.05 18.16 -6.98
CA ILE A 93 -1.32 19.43 -6.80
C ILE A 93 0.21 19.23 -6.76
N LEU A 94 0.70 18.02 -6.49
CA LEU A 94 2.13 17.76 -6.27
C LEU A 94 2.85 17.32 -7.55
N THR A 95 4.12 17.69 -7.68
CA THR A 95 4.98 17.21 -8.77
C THR A 95 5.30 15.72 -8.60
N LEU A 96 5.56 15.02 -9.71
CA LEU A 96 5.75 13.56 -9.71
C LEU A 96 6.97 13.13 -8.87
N SER A 97 8.03 13.95 -8.87
CA SER A 97 9.20 13.80 -8.01
C SER A 97 8.85 13.95 -6.53
N GLN A 98 8.05 14.96 -6.16
CA GLN A 98 7.59 15.13 -4.78
C GLN A 98 6.75 13.94 -4.31
N VAL A 99 5.82 13.44 -5.13
CA VAL A 99 5.01 12.24 -4.80
C VAL A 99 5.89 11.02 -4.57
N LYS A 100 6.95 10.83 -5.36
CA LYS A 100 7.92 9.76 -5.18
C LYS A 100 8.64 9.83 -3.84
N TYR A 101 9.17 10.99 -3.47
CA TYR A 101 9.85 11.18 -2.19
C TYR A 101 8.89 11.05 -1.00
N LEU A 102 7.66 11.56 -1.14
CA LEU A 102 6.64 11.50 -0.09
C LEU A 102 6.18 10.04 0.14
N PHE A 103 5.95 9.29 -0.94
CA PHE A 103 5.62 7.87 -0.86
C PHE A 103 6.75 7.06 -0.22
N LEU A 104 7.99 7.24 -0.68
CA LEU A 104 9.16 6.57 -0.10
C LEU A 104 9.37 6.95 1.37
N GLY A 105 9.17 8.23 1.73
CA GLY A 105 9.25 8.71 3.10
C GLY A 105 8.21 8.06 4.00
N ILE A 106 6.94 8.04 3.59
CA ILE A 106 5.85 7.38 4.33
C ILE A 106 6.11 5.88 4.45
N LEU A 107 6.53 5.23 3.36
CA LEU A 107 6.83 3.80 3.33
C LEU A 107 7.95 3.46 4.32
N THR A 108 9.01 4.26 4.33
CA THR A 108 10.17 4.08 5.23
C THR A 108 9.78 4.32 6.69
N PHE A 109 9.05 5.41 6.96
CA PHE A 109 8.56 5.73 8.30
C PHE A 109 7.66 4.63 8.85
N LEU A 110 6.68 4.17 8.07
CA LEU A 110 5.76 3.10 8.49
C LEU A 110 6.48 1.77 8.65
N ASN A 111 7.45 1.45 7.79
CA ASN A 111 8.28 0.26 7.95
C ASN A 111 9.02 0.27 9.28
N ILE A 112 9.75 1.36 9.57
CA ILE A 112 10.51 1.51 10.81
C ILE A 112 9.54 1.46 12.01
N PHE A 113 8.42 2.16 11.94
CA PHE A 113 7.42 2.20 13.00
C PHE A 113 6.85 0.81 13.33
N PHE A 114 6.45 0.04 12.30
CA PHE A 114 5.92 -1.29 12.49
C PHE A 114 7.00 -2.30 12.91
N LEU A 115 8.20 -2.26 12.33
CA LEU A 115 9.34 -3.07 12.77
C LEU A 115 9.65 -2.83 14.24
N PHE A 116 9.75 -1.56 14.66
CA PHE A 116 10.07 -1.23 16.05
C PHE A 116 8.98 -1.72 17.00
N LYS A 117 7.70 -1.47 16.69
CA LYS A 117 6.59 -1.93 17.53
C LYS A 117 6.47 -3.46 17.60
N PHE A 118 6.66 -4.18 16.50
CA PHE A 118 6.54 -5.64 16.49
C PHE A 118 7.77 -6.35 17.08
N THR A 119 8.96 -5.79 16.91
CA THR A 119 10.20 -6.36 17.46
C THR A 119 10.28 -6.13 18.98
N LEU A 120 9.87 -4.95 19.47
CA LEU A 120 9.90 -4.62 20.90
C LEU A 120 8.86 -5.43 21.72
N PHE A 121 7.76 -5.86 21.10
CA PHE A 121 6.80 -6.76 21.73
C PHE A 121 7.19 -8.25 21.68
N ARG A 122 8.14 -8.64 20.80
CA ARG A 122 8.62 -10.02 20.69
C ARG A 122 9.75 -10.36 21.68
N GLY A 123 10.34 -9.35 22.31
CA GLY A 123 11.30 -9.51 23.42
C GLY A 123 10.66 -9.86 24.78
N LYS A 124 9.34 -10.10 24.81
CA LYS A 124 8.59 -10.63 25.96
C LYS A 124 7.78 -11.87 25.53
N ILE A 125 8.47 -12.85 24.97
CA ILE A 125 7.93 -14.21 24.83
C ILE A 125 8.71 -15.09 25.80
#